data_AF-A0A2W1AXS1-F1
#
_entry.id   AF-A0A2W1AXS1-F1
#
_cell.length_a   1.000
_cell.length_b   1.000
_cell.length_c   1.000
_cell.angle_alpha   90.00
_cell.angle_beta   90.00
_cell.angle_gamma   90.00
#
_symmetry.space_group_name_H-M   'P 1'
#
loop_
_entity.id
_entity.type
_entity.pdbx_description
1 polymer ?
#
loop_
_entity_poly.entity_id
_entity_poly.type
_entity_poly.pdbx_seq_one_letter_code
_entity_poly.pdbx_strand_id
1 'polypeptide(L)'
;MRTHYIYKPIFIFLFLFTIFAFSSVVIKAQPLETNETTVNLKKKGIGLVVKVNPLEPTVGTVLVTVSPTNIAKEEPIKHAIVMIRMEDQTKEELYKSYALNTPQNLLDYKTNFLLKKPGTWTIFISIRNKNETLVNFDMEIVVKDRNIVGTKVGTIVWIVVSLILFSGVSYIAFRIRDSTSKLT
;
A
#
# COMPACT_ATOMS: atom_id res chain seq x y z
N MET A 1 46.64 -1.54 36.34
CA MET A 1 46.53 -2.41 35.14
C MET A 1 45.37 -3.38 35.33
N ARG A 2 44.10 -2.96 35.14
CA ARG A 2 42.91 -3.82 35.39
C ARG A 2 41.63 -3.38 34.67
N THR A 3 41.73 -2.65 33.56
CA THR A 3 40.56 -2.18 32.79
C THR A 3 40.21 -3.08 31.61
N HIS A 4 41.17 -3.85 31.07
CA HIS A 4 40.97 -4.66 29.86
C HIS A 4 40.01 -5.85 29.98
N TYR A 5 39.60 -6.26 31.19
CA TYR A 5 38.78 -7.45 31.41
C TYR A 5 37.26 -7.20 31.43
N ILE A 6 36.80 -5.96 31.55
CA ILE A 6 35.36 -5.65 31.68
C ILE A 6 34.69 -5.43 30.32
N TYR A 7 35.42 -4.99 29.30
CA TYR A 7 34.85 -4.71 27.97
C TYR A 7 34.61 -5.98 27.13
N LYS A 8 35.39 -7.04 27.36
CA LYS A 8 35.25 -8.33 26.65
C LYS A 8 33.89 -8.99 26.86
N PRO A 9 33.36 -9.17 28.09
CA PRO A 9 32.04 -9.77 28.27
C PRO A 9 30.91 -8.88 27.73
N ILE A 10 31.03 -7.56 27.82
CA ILE A 10 30.03 -6.62 27.29
C ILE A 10 29.97 -6.69 25.76
N PHE A 11 31.12 -6.72 25.09
CA PHE A 11 31.19 -6.84 23.62
C PHE A 11 30.63 -8.17 23.13
N ILE A 12 30.93 -9.27 23.85
CA ILE A 12 30.39 -10.60 23.55
C ILE A 12 28.87 -10.61 23.73
N PHE A 13 28.34 -9.99 24.79
CA PHE A 13 26.90 -9.91 25.02
C PHE A 13 26.18 -9.08 23.95
N LEU A 14 26.78 -7.97 23.51
CA LEU A 14 26.23 -7.11 22.46
C LEU A 14 26.26 -7.80 21.08
N PHE A 15 27.31 -8.58 20.81
CA PHE A 15 27.43 -9.39 19.59
C PHE A 15 26.48 -10.61 19.58
N LEU A 16 26.24 -11.25 20.73
CA LEU A 16 25.22 -12.30 20.86
C LEU A 16 23.80 -11.75 20.74
N PHE A 17 23.55 -10.55 21.28
CA PHE A 17 22.24 -9.90 21.19
C PHE A 17 21.91 -9.48 19.76
N THR A 18 22.89 -9.01 18.97
CA THR A 18 22.66 -8.73 17.55
C THR A 18 22.35 -10.01 16.79
N ILE A 19 23.10 -11.11 16.98
CA ILE A 19 22.81 -12.39 16.32
C ILE A 19 21.40 -12.90 16.67
N PHE A 20 20.95 -12.72 17.91
CA PHE A 20 19.60 -13.11 18.33
C PHE A 20 18.51 -12.17 17.77
N ALA A 21 18.77 -10.87 17.69
CA ALA A 21 17.85 -9.89 17.10
C ALA A 21 17.75 -10.01 15.57
N PHE A 22 18.78 -10.57 14.92
CA PHE A 22 18.81 -10.84 13.48
C PHE A 22 18.49 -12.30 13.12
N SER A 23 17.93 -13.11 14.04
CA SER A 23 17.35 -14.40 13.65
C SER A 23 16.19 -14.10 12.71
N SER A 24 16.49 -14.18 11.43
CA SER A 24 15.69 -13.66 10.34
C SER A 24 14.33 -14.35 10.37
N VAL A 25 13.30 -13.58 10.67
CA VAL A 25 11.97 -13.90 10.13
C VAL A 25 12.17 -13.86 8.63
N VAL A 26 12.31 -15.04 8.02
CA VAL A 26 12.30 -15.19 6.56
C VAL A 26 10.90 -14.74 6.15
N ILE A 27 10.78 -13.47 5.75
CA ILE A 27 9.59 -12.96 5.09
C ILE A 27 9.56 -13.68 3.74
N LYS A 28 8.89 -14.82 3.73
CA LYS A 28 8.61 -15.57 2.52
C LYS A 28 7.83 -14.61 1.63
N ALA A 29 8.42 -14.22 0.49
CA ALA A 29 7.69 -13.48 -0.53
C ALA A 29 6.45 -14.31 -0.85
N GLN A 30 5.26 -13.78 -0.54
CA GLN A 30 4.01 -14.44 -0.88
C GLN A 30 3.98 -14.58 -2.41
N PRO A 31 3.58 -15.74 -2.95
CA PRO A 31 3.38 -15.90 -4.37
C PRO A 31 2.38 -14.84 -4.85
N LEU A 32 2.48 -14.46 -6.12
CA LEU A 32 1.66 -13.47 -6.80
C LEU A 32 0.19 -13.95 -6.88
N GLU A 33 -0.50 -14.06 -5.74
CA GLU A 33 -1.95 -14.12 -5.73
C GLU A 33 -2.44 -12.84 -6.39
N THR A 34 -3.38 -12.99 -7.30
CA THR A 34 -3.99 -11.90 -8.05
C THR A 34 -4.55 -10.89 -7.03
N ASN A 35 -3.76 -9.84 -6.73
CA ASN A 35 -4.07 -8.79 -5.75
C ASN A 35 -5.14 -7.83 -6.27
N GLU A 36 -6.15 -8.36 -6.98
CA GLU A 36 -7.24 -7.59 -7.54
C GLU A 36 -8.57 -8.36 -7.46
N THR A 37 -9.61 -7.66 -7.03
CA THR A 37 -10.98 -8.17 -7.09
C THR A 37 -11.49 -8.00 -8.52
N THR A 38 -11.86 -9.11 -9.18
CA THR A 38 -12.44 -9.08 -10.54
C THR A 38 -13.93 -9.40 -10.51
N VAL A 39 -14.74 -8.50 -11.07
CA VAL A 39 -16.19 -8.67 -11.19
C VAL A 39 -16.59 -8.58 -12.65
N ASN A 40 -17.39 -9.54 -13.11
CA ASN A 40 -17.95 -9.57 -14.45
C ASN A 40 -19.41 -9.13 -14.40
N LEU A 41 -19.73 -8.01 -15.03
CA LEU A 41 -21.08 -7.46 -15.11
C LEU A 41 -21.61 -7.58 -16.54
N LYS A 42 -22.91 -7.77 -16.72
CA LYS A 42 -23.56 -7.84 -18.03
C LYS A 42 -24.88 -7.08 -18.01
N LYS A 43 -25.08 -6.16 -18.95
CA LYS A 43 -26.31 -5.35 -19.03
C LYS A 43 -26.50 -4.78 -20.43
N LYS A 44 -27.73 -4.82 -20.95
CA LYS A 44 -28.11 -4.28 -22.28
C LYS A 44 -27.18 -4.73 -23.43
N GLY A 45 -26.78 -6.00 -23.45
CA GLY A 45 -25.89 -6.54 -24.49
C GLY A 45 -24.41 -6.11 -24.38
N ILE A 46 -24.03 -5.45 -23.29
CA ILE A 46 -22.65 -5.07 -22.98
C ILE A 46 -22.18 -5.87 -21.77
N GLY A 47 -21.00 -6.48 -21.91
CA GLY A 47 -20.24 -7.10 -20.84
C GLY A 47 -19.21 -6.12 -20.32
N LEU A 48 -18.95 -6.17 -19.03
CA LEU A 48 -17.98 -5.31 -18.36
C LEU A 48 -17.16 -6.12 -17.39
N VAL A 49 -15.86 -6.16 -17.59
CA VAL A 49 -14.93 -6.69 -16.60
C VAL A 49 -14.43 -5.51 -15.77
N VAL A 50 -14.64 -5.55 -14.46
CA VAL A 50 -14.16 -4.54 -13.51
C VAL A 50 -13.14 -5.17 -12.60
N LYS A 51 -11.95 -4.58 -12.53
CA LYS A 51 -10.87 -5.00 -11.64
C LYS A 51 -10.57 -3.89 -10.65
N VAL A 52 -10.53 -4.23 -9.37
CA VAL A 52 -10.25 -3.30 -8.27
C VAL A 52 -8.98 -3.77 -7.55
N ASN A 53 -7.97 -2.91 -7.49
CA ASN A 53 -6.70 -3.17 -6.83
C ASN A 53 -6.47 -2.14 -5.70
N PRO A 54 -6.12 -2.57 -4.47
CA PRO A 54 -5.81 -3.96 -4.06
C PRO A 54 -7.06 -4.84 -3.88
N LEU A 55 -6.86 -6.17 -3.84
CA LEU A 55 -7.90 -7.19 -3.63
C LEU A 55 -8.81 -6.86 -2.46
N GLU A 56 -8.21 -6.42 -1.35
CA GLU A 56 -8.89 -5.86 -0.19
C GLU A 56 -8.57 -4.36 -0.11
N PRO A 57 -9.45 -3.49 -0.65
CA PRO A 57 -9.26 -2.05 -0.59
C PRO A 57 -9.13 -1.59 0.87
N THR A 58 -8.13 -0.76 1.13
CA THR A 58 -7.98 -0.03 2.40
C THR A 58 -8.05 1.46 2.14
N VAL A 59 -8.25 2.26 3.18
CA VAL A 59 -8.16 3.73 3.10
C VAL A 59 -6.84 4.12 2.44
N GLY A 60 -6.93 4.80 1.29
CA GLY A 60 -5.80 5.07 0.41
C GLY A 60 -6.16 5.02 -1.07
N THR A 61 -5.14 4.80 -1.90
CA THR A 61 -5.30 4.75 -3.36
C THR A 61 -5.85 3.41 -3.79
N VAL A 62 -6.93 3.43 -4.56
CA VAL A 62 -7.52 2.27 -5.22
C VAL A 62 -7.46 2.49 -6.72
N LEU A 63 -6.92 1.50 -7.44
CA LEU A 63 -6.91 1.47 -8.90
C LEU A 63 -8.11 0.68 -9.39
N VAL A 64 -8.94 1.32 -10.21
CA VAL A 64 -10.07 0.67 -10.88
C VAL A 64 -9.75 0.54 -12.36
N THR A 65 -9.79 -0.68 -12.88
CA THR A 65 -9.65 -0.99 -14.31
C THR A 65 -10.96 -1.55 -14.84
N VAL A 66 -11.36 -1.07 -16.01
CA VAL A 66 -12.64 -1.40 -16.63
C VAL A 66 -12.39 -1.80 -18.09
N SER A 67 -12.88 -2.98 -18.48
CA SER A 67 -12.71 -3.52 -19.83
C SER A 67 -14.09 -3.86 -20.42
N PRO A 68 -14.69 -2.97 -21.24
CA PRO A 68 -16.01 -3.16 -21.83
C PRO A 68 -15.97 -4.03 -23.11
N THR A 69 -16.94 -4.92 -23.25
CA THR A 69 -17.08 -5.86 -24.38
C THR A 69 -18.53 -5.85 -24.91
N ASN A 70 -18.70 -5.86 -26.23
CA ASN A 70 -20.00 -6.08 -26.85
C ASN A 70 -20.30 -7.58 -26.85
N ILE A 71 -21.36 -8.01 -26.17
CA ILE A 71 -21.69 -9.44 -26.03
C ILE A 71 -22.16 -10.04 -27.36
N ALA A 72 -22.90 -9.27 -28.17
CA ALA A 72 -23.45 -9.78 -29.43
C ALA A 72 -22.38 -10.03 -30.50
N LYS A 73 -21.27 -9.26 -30.44
CA LYS A 73 -20.16 -9.35 -31.41
C LYS A 73 -18.92 -10.03 -30.84
N GLU A 74 -18.90 -10.30 -29.53
CA GLU A 74 -17.74 -10.77 -28.78
C GLU A 74 -16.48 -9.88 -28.95
N GLU A 75 -16.68 -8.59 -29.25
CA GLU A 75 -15.61 -7.64 -29.52
C GLU A 75 -15.47 -6.59 -28.40
N PRO A 76 -14.24 -6.19 -28.03
CA PRO A 76 -14.04 -5.14 -27.04
C PRO A 76 -14.47 -3.76 -27.59
N ILE A 77 -15.05 -2.94 -26.71
CA ILE A 77 -15.52 -1.59 -27.08
C ILE A 77 -14.36 -0.61 -26.98
N LYS A 78 -13.78 -0.28 -28.14
CA LYS A 78 -12.72 0.72 -28.28
C LYS A 78 -13.29 2.15 -28.33
N HIS A 79 -12.52 3.13 -27.89
CA HIS A 79 -12.86 4.56 -27.90
C HIS A 79 -14.14 4.91 -27.11
N ALA A 80 -14.42 4.17 -26.05
CA ALA A 80 -15.50 4.49 -25.13
C ALA A 80 -15.08 5.59 -24.15
N ILE A 81 -16.03 6.45 -23.78
CA ILE A 81 -15.87 7.40 -22.67
C ILE A 81 -16.41 6.69 -21.42
N VAL A 82 -15.50 6.26 -20.56
CA VAL A 82 -15.83 5.57 -19.30
C VAL A 82 -15.72 6.57 -18.14
N MET A 83 -16.84 6.80 -17.47
CA MET A 83 -16.90 7.63 -16.26
C MET A 83 -17.18 6.73 -15.07
N ILE A 84 -16.37 6.84 -14.03
CA ILE A 84 -16.51 6.10 -12.78
C ILE A 84 -16.80 7.10 -11.67
N ARG A 85 -17.83 6.80 -10.88
CA ARG A 85 -18.21 7.56 -9.70
C ARG A 85 -18.22 6.62 -8.51
N MET A 86 -17.56 7.00 -7.43
CA MET A 86 -17.57 6.26 -6.16
C MET A 86 -18.33 7.07 -5.12
N GLU A 87 -19.26 6.42 -4.43
CA GLU A 87 -20.07 7.03 -3.37
C GLU A 87 -19.98 6.17 -2.11
N ASP A 88 -19.76 6.82 -0.97
CA ASP A 88 -19.88 6.17 0.34
C ASP A 88 -21.36 5.86 0.65
N GLN A 89 -21.61 4.87 1.51
CA GLN A 89 -22.94 4.49 1.98
C GLN A 89 -23.70 5.68 2.61
N THR A 90 -22.99 6.58 3.29
CA THR A 90 -23.56 7.80 3.89
C THR A 90 -23.87 8.89 2.87
N LYS A 91 -23.37 8.76 1.62
CA LYS A 91 -23.40 9.76 0.55
C LYS A 91 -22.72 11.09 0.88
N GLU A 92 -21.93 11.15 1.95
CA GLU A 92 -21.16 12.35 2.31
C GLU A 92 -19.98 12.57 1.36
N GLU A 93 -19.34 11.48 0.90
CA GLU A 93 -18.20 11.54 -0.01
C GLU A 93 -18.57 10.97 -1.38
N LEU A 94 -18.29 11.78 -2.41
CA LEU A 94 -18.50 11.44 -3.81
C LEU A 94 -17.24 11.78 -4.60
N TYR A 95 -16.66 10.77 -5.22
CA TYR A 95 -15.54 10.94 -6.16
C TYR A 95 -16.00 10.62 -7.56
N LYS A 96 -15.57 11.41 -8.54
CA LYS A 96 -15.88 11.20 -9.95
C LYS A 96 -14.63 11.38 -10.79
N SER A 97 -14.35 10.41 -11.64
CA SER A 97 -13.20 10.44 -12.52
C SER A 97 -13.51 9.75 -13.85
N TYR A 98 -12.85 10.21 -14.91
CA TYR A 98 -12.87 9.51 -16.19
C TYR A 98 -11.76 8.46 -16.19
N ALA A 99 -12.08 7.25 -16.64
CA ALA A 99 -11.09 6.21 -16.83
C ALA A 99 -10.48 6.35 -18.22
N LEU A 100 -9.15 6.33 -18.26
CA LEU A 100 -8.37 6.57 -19.47
C LEU A 100 -7.70 5.27 -19.91
N ASN A 101 -7.64 5.06 -21.22
CA ASN A 101 -6.85 4.00 -21.81
C ASN A 101 -5.46 4.54 -22.21
N THR A 102 -4.53 3.65 -22.52
CA THR A 102 -3.20 4.05 -23.01
C THR A 102 -3.05 3.68 -24.49
N PRO A 103 -2.18 4.36 -25.25
CA PRO A 103 -1.92 3.97 -26.65
C PRO A 103 -1.45 2.52 -26.80
N GLN A 104 -0.77 1.98 -25.78
CA GLN A 104 -0.31 0.59 -25.74
C GLN A 104 -1.42 -0.40 -25.35
N ASN A 105 -2.46 0.05 -24.64
CA ASN A 105 -3.61 -0.77 -24.24
C ASN A 105 -4.89 0.05 -24.37
N LEU A 106 -5.56 -0.11 -25.52
CA LEU A 106 -6.80 0.58 -25.87
C LEU A 106 -8.05 -0.09 -25.28
N LEU A 107 -7.89 -1.26 -24.64
CA LEU A 107 -9.00 -2.10 -24.17
C LEU A 107 -9.31 -1.85 -22.69
N ASP A 108 -8.29 -1.51 -21.91
CA ASP A 108 -8.40 -1.29 -20.48
C ASP A 108 -8.44 0.20 -20.15
N TYR A 109 -9.54 0.62 -19.52
CA TYR A 109 -9.71 1.98 -19.01
C TYR A 109 -9.39 2.00 -17.53
N LYS A 110 -8.46 2.85 -17.12
CA LYS A 110 -7.92 2.89 -15.76
C LYS A 110 -8.13 4.23 -15.10
N THR A 111 -8.41 4.23 -13.81
CA THR A 111 -8.43 5.44 -12.99
C THR A 111 -8.08 5.13 -11.55
N ASN A 112 -7.52 6.13 -10.87
CA ASN A 112 -7.17 6.04 -9.45
C ASN A 112 -8.16 6.87 -8.63
N PHE A 113 -8.58 6.32 -7.50
CA PHE A 113 -9.36 7.02 -6.49
C PHE A 113 -8.60 7.02 -5.17
N LEU A 114 -8.64 8.15 -4.47
CA LEU A 114 -8.07 8.28 -3.12
C LEU A 114 -9.21 8.27 -2.11
N LEU A 115 -9.47 7.12 -1.50
CA LEU A 115 -10.53 6.93 -0.52
C LEU A 115 -10.04 7.33 0.86
N LYS A 116 -10.78 8.21 1.53
CA LYS A 116 -10.38 8.78 2.83
C LYS A 116 -11.03 8.13 4.03
N LYS A 117 -12.14 7.42 3.82
CA LYS A 117 -12.94 6.79 4.86
C LYS A 117 -13.08 5.28 4.62
N PRO A 118 -13.00 4.47 5.70
CA PRO A 118 -13.40 3.07 5.62
C PRO A 118 -14.92 2.96 5.55
N GLY A 119 -15.43 1.86 5.02
CA GLY A 119 -16.87 1.62 4.87
C GLY A 119 -17.23 0.92 3.57
N THR A 120 -18.52 0.83 3.29
CA THR A 120 -19.04 0.28 2.03
C THR A 120 -19.16 1.38 0.99
N TRP A 121 -18.50 1.19 -0.14
CA TRP A 121 -18.54 2.13 -1.26
C TRP A 121 -19.26 1.52 -2.45
N THR A 122 -20.10 2.31 -3.10
CA THR A 122 -20.75 1.94 -4.36
C THR A 122 -20.01 2.58 -5.52
N ILE A 123 -19.59 1.75 -6.48
CA ILE A 123 -18.94 2.16 -7.73
C ILE A 123 -19.98 2.18 -8.83
N PHE A 124 -20.28 3.37 -9.36
CA PHE A 124 -21.12 3.57 -10.52
C PHE A 124 -20.24 3.77 -11.76
N ILE A 125 -20.46 2.97 -12.79
CA ILE A 125 -19.69 3.00 -14.04
C ILE A 125 -20.64 3.32 -15.18
N SER A 126 -20.46 4.49 -15.80
CA SER A 126 -21.20 4.91 -16.98
C SER A 126 -20.32 4.82 -18.22
N ILE A 127 -20.80 4.06 -19.21
CA ILE A 127 -20.11 3.92 -20.49
C ILE A 127 -20.87 4.72 -21.54
N ARG A 128 -20.16 5.61 -22.22
CA ARG A 128 -20.66 6.43 -23.33
C ARG A 128 -19.85 6.15 -24.60
N ASN A 129 -20.49 6.23 -25.75
CA ASN A 129 -19.81 6.22 -27.05
C ASN A 129 -20.31 7.41 -27.87
N LYS A 130 -19.37 8.25 -28.33
CA LYS A 130 -19.63 9.56 -28.94
C LYS A 130 -20.46 10.45 -28.01
N ASN A 131 -21.80 10.37 -28.07
CA ASN A 131 -22.72 11.17 -27.25
C ASN A 131 -23.87 10.38 -26.61
N GLU A 132 -23.96 9.06 -26.80
CA GLU A 132 -25.02 8.24 -26.22
C GLU A 132 -24.53 7.46 -25.00
N THR A 133 -25.34 7.46 -23.93
CA THR A 133 -25.11 6.60 -22.78
C THR A 133 -25.55 5.19 -23.12
N LEU A 134 -24.56 4.32 -23.29
CA LEU A 134 -24.79 2.92 -23.63
C LEU A 134 -25.39 2.19 -22.44
N VAL A 135 -24.75 2.29 -21.27
CA VAL A 135 -25.11 1.50 -20.11
C VAL A 135 -24.50 2.06 -18.83
N ASN A 136 -25.22 1.86 -17.72
CA ASN A 136 -24.76 2.15 -16.36
C ASN A 136 -24.70 0.84 -15.57
N PHE A 137 -23.54 0.61 -14.98
CA PHE A 137 -23.27 -0.48 -14.05
C PHE A 137 -23.03 0.06 -12.65
N ASP A 138 -23.30 -0.79 -11.67
CA ASP A 138 -23.09 -0.51 -10.26
C ASP A 138 -22.55 -1.76 -9.58
N MET A 139 -21.63 -1.57 -8.63
CA MET A 139 -21.10 -2.63 -7.78
C MET A 139 -20.67 -2.07 -6.43
N GLU A 140 -20.67 -2.91 -5.42
CA GLU A 140 -20.24 -2.54 -4.07
C GLU A 140 -18.85 -3.09 -3.75
N ILE A 141 -18.06 -2.31 -3.04
CA ILE A 141 -16.78 -2.73 -2.46
C ILE A 141 -16.73 -2.35 -0.98
N VAL A 142 -16.03 -3.16 -0.19
CA VAL A 142 -15.79 -2.86 1.23
C VAL A 142 -14.36 -2.35 1.39
N VAL A 143 -14.24 -1.13 1.91
CA VAL A 143 -12.95 -0.47 2.17
C VAL A 143 -12.64 -0.58 3.64
N LYS A 144 -11.55 -1.28 3.96
CA LYS A 144 -11.08 -1.47 5.33
C LYS A 144 -10.32 -0.24 5.81
N ASP A 145 -10.31 -0.04 7.12
CA ASP A 145 -9.45 0.98 7.71
C ASP A 145 -7.98 0.60 7.47
N ARG A 146 -7.14 1.61 7.29
CA ARG A 146 -5.70 1.43 7.25
C ARG A 146 -5.24 1.21 8.68
N ASN A 147 -5.30 -0.03 9.14
CA ASN A 147 -4.59 -0.45 10.34
C ASN A 147 -3.10 -0.23 10.09
N ILE A 148 -2.58 0.95 10.46
CA ILE A 148 -1.15 1.19 10.56
C ILE A 148 -0.69 0.38 11.76
N VAL A 149 -0.51 -0.93 11.56
CA VAL A 149 0.19 -1.77 12.52
C VAL A 149 1.62 -1.30 12.47
N GLY A 150 1.98 -0.38 13.38
CA GLY A 150 3.34 0.08 13.54
C GLY A 150 4.25 -1.14 13.63
N THR A 151 5.11 -1.31 12.63
CA THR A 151 5.97 -2.48 12.54
C THR A 151 6.88 -2.45 13.75
N LYS A 152 6.68 -3.37 14.71
CA LYS A 152 7.49 -3.49 15.94
C LYS A 152 9.00 -3.48 15.65
N VAL A 153 9.37 -3.96 14.46
CA VAL A 153 10.73 -3.95 13.91
C VAL A 153 11.33 -2.54 13.81
N GLY A 154 10.57 -1.54 13.34
CA GLY A 154 11.06 -0.17 13.19
C GLY A 154 11.42 0.47 14.52
N THR A 155 10.60 0.23 15.55
CA THR A 155 10.87 0.69 16.92
C THR A 155 12.11 0.01 17.51
N ILE A 156 12.29 -1.29 17.28
CA ILE A 156 13.47 -2.04 17.75
C ILE A 156 14.75 -1.49 17.10
N VAL A 157 14.76 -1.28 15.79
CA VAL A 157 15.92 -0.73 15.07
C VAL A 157 16.26 0.67 15.59
N TRP A 158 15.27 1.53 15.79
CA TRP A 158 15.48 2.87 16.34
C TRP A 158 16.14 2.83 17.73
N ILE A 159 15.65 1.96 18.64
CA ILE A 159 16.22 1.79 19.99
C ILE A 159 17.70 1.35 19.91
N VAL A 160 18.01 0.37 19.06
CA VAL A 160 19.38 -0.16 18.92
C VAL A 160 20.34 0.91 18.40
N VAL A 161 19.95 1.64 17.35
CA VAL A 161 20.77 2.73 16.79
C VAL A 161 20.98 3.84 17.82
N SER A 162 19.93 4.24 18.54
CA SER A 162 20.03 5.23 19.61
C SER A 162 21.01 4.80 20.69
N LEU A 163 20.97 3.55 21.15
CA LEU A 163 21.91 3.04 22.16
C LEU A 163 23.37 3.09 21.71
N ILE A 164 23.65 2.74 20.45
CA ILE A 164 25.01 2.81 19.89
C ILE A 164 25.50 4.26 19.85
N LEU A 165 24.66 5.20 19.43
CA LEU A 165 25.02 6.61 19.38
C LEU A 165 25.26 7.19 20.79
N PHE A 166 24.33 6.96 21.73
CA PHE A 166 24.47 7.47 23.09
C PHE A 166 25.67 6.87 23.84
N SER A 167 25.97 5.59 23.62
CA SER A 167 27.15 4.95 24.21
C SER A 167 28.46 5.51 23.63
N GLY A 168 28.51 5.77 22.33
CA GLY A 168 29.66 6.43 21.68
C GLY A 168 29.91 7.83 22.22
N VAL A 169 28.86 8.66 22.33
CA VAL A 169 28.96 10.02 22.89
C VAL A 169 29.40 9.98 24.36
N SER A 170 28.80 9.09 25.16
CA SER A 170 29.14 8.95 26.57
C SER A 170 30.59 8.50 26.77
N TYR A 171 31.09 7.60 25.92
CA TYR A 171 32.48 7.13 25.96
C TYR A 171 33.47 8.26 25.68
N ILE A 172 33.21 9.06 24.64
CA ILE A 172 34.06 10.20 24.28
C ILE A 172 34.06 11.24 25.41
N ALA A 173 32.89 11.59 25.93
CA ALA A 173 32.75 12.56 27.02
C ALA A 173 33.51 12.11 28.29
N PHE A 174 33.40 10.82 28.64
CA PHE A 174 34.13 10.26 29.78
C PHE A 174 35.65 10.29 29.57
N ARG A 175 36.11 9.94 28.36
CA ARG A 175 37.54 9.95 28.02
C ARG A 175 38.13 11.36 28.08
N ILE A 176 37.40 12.37 27.59
CA ILE A 176 37.82 13.77 27.66
C ILE A 176 37.94 14.18 29.13
N ARG A 177 36.94 13.89 29.96
CA ARG A 177 36.96 14.23 31.39
C ARG A 177 38.13 13.60 32.14
N ASP A 178 38.42 12.31 31.90
CA ASP A 178 39.57 11.61 32.51
C ASP A 178 40.91 12.21 32.08
N SER A 179 41.02 12.66 30.82
CA SER A 179 42.24 13.30 30.31
C SER A 179 42.47 14.68 30.93
N THR A 180 41.41 15.46 31.17
CA THR A 180 41.49 16.78 31.79
C THR A 180 41.84 16.68 33.28
N SER A 181 41.31 15.67 33.99
CA SER A 181 41.62 15.46 35.41
C SER A 181 43.05 14.99 35.69
N LYS A 182 43.80 14.55 34.67
CA LYS A 182 45.21 14.14 34.79
C LYS A 182 46.21 15.28 34.51
N LEU A 183 45.71 16.44 34.08
CA LEU A 183 46.50 17.63 33.75
C LEU A 183 46.42 18.73 34.82
N THR A 184 45.68 18.49 35.91
CA THR A 184 45.63 19.32 37.12
C THR A 184 46.28 18.55 38.26
#